data_AF-A0A0R2TGL9-F1
#
_entry.id   AF-A0A0R2TGL9-F1
#
_cell.length_a   1.000
_cell.length_b   1.000
_cell.length_c   1.000
_cell.angle_alpha   90.00
_cell.angle_beta   90.00
_cell.angle_gamma   90.00
#
_symmetry.space_group_name_H-M   'P 1'
#
loop_
_entity.id
_entity.type
_entity.pdbx_description
1 polymer ?
#
loop_
_entity_poly.entity_id
_entity_poly.type
_entity_poly.pdbx_seq_one_letter_code
_entity_poly.pdbx_strand_id
1 'polypeptide(L)'
;ALGTTRRPAFKGQMAIFALINQPLMVPEIVTAVALLIFFGALKQFTGYQGMGYLVAAHTAFCIPFAYLPIQARLNGMDNTLETAAADLYGRSFQIFRRITLPLLMPGILAGFMLAFVTSLDDVVITLFVKSAGQDTLPTYMLAQIRRSITTEVNAISTVLLAATVLLLILFFILTKKKN
;
A
#
# COMPACT_ATOMS: atom_id res chain seq x y z
N ALA A 1 5.84 11.80 0.20
CA ALA A 1 4.82 12.61 0.90
C ALA A 1 5.42 13.90 1.46
N LEU A 2 6.38 13.86 2.40
CA LEU A 2 7.02 15.08 2.92
C LEU A 2 7.60 16.00 1.83
N GLY A 3 8.39 15.44 0.90
CA GLY A 3 9.01 16.23 -0.18
C GLY A 3 8.02 16.80 -1.21
N THR A 4 6.83 16.20 -1.35
CA THR A 4 5.79 16.63 -2.29
C THR A 4 4.77 17.58 -1.66
N THR A 5 4.69 17.62 -0.33
CA THR A 5 3.70 18.41 0.42
C THR A 5 4.29 19.57 1.21
N ARG A 6 5.44 19.39 1.87
CA ARG A 6 6.05 20.40 2.76
C ARG A 6 7.03 21.33 2.06
N ARG A 7 7.36 21.09 0.79
CA ARG A 7 8.24 21.95 -0.01
C ARG A 7 7.42 22.87 -0.91
N PRO A 8 7.90 24.10 -1.17
CA PRO A 8 7.31 24.97 -2.18
C PRO A 8 7.33 24.30 -3.56
N ALA A 9 6.40 24.68 -4.42
CA ALA A 9 6.24 24.05 -5.72
C ALA A 9 7.53 24.16 -6.55
N PHE A 10 7.97 23.04 -7.12
CA PHE A 10 9.21 22.97 -7.89
C PHE A 10 8.98 22.31 -9.27
N LYS A 11 9.85 22.63 -10.23
CA LYS A 11 9.79 22.07 -11.59
C LYS A 11 9.93 20.55 -11.52
N GLY A 12 8.92 19.81 -12.00
CA GLY A 12 8.86 18.34 -11.98
C GLY A 12 7.99 17.73 -10.88
N GLN A 13 7.45 18.52 -9.95
CA GLN A 13 6.54 18.01 -8.91
C GLN A 13 5.29 17.34 -9.50
N MET A 14 4.75 17.88 -10.61
CA MET A 14 3.62 17.27 -11.32
C MET A 14 3.96 15.89 -11.90
N ALA A 15 5.17 15.73 -12.45
CA ALA A 15 5.62 14.44 -12.98
C ALA A 15 5.78 13.39 -11.87
N ILE A 16 6.33 13.78 -10.71
CA ILE A 16 6.43 12.89 -9.54
C ILE A 16 5.04 12.50 -9.05
N PHE A 17 4.11 13.45 -8.97
CA PHE A 17 2.74 13.18 -8.54
C PHE A 17 2.00 12.26 -9.52
N ALA A 18 2.18 12.47 -10.82
CA ALA A 18 1.63 11.61 -11.86
C ALA A 18 2.20 10.19 -11.77
N LEU A 19 3.50 10.04 -11.52
CA LEU A 19 4.14 8.73 -11.39
C LEU A 19 3.67 7.97 -10.15
N ILE A 20 3.53 8.65 -9.01
CA ILE A 20 3.01 8.03 -7.77
C ILE A 20 1.56 7.56 -7.95
N ASN A 21 0.72 8.35 -8.62
CA ASN A 21 -0.70 8.05 -8.81
C ASN A 21 -1.01 7.28 -10.09
N GLN A 22 0.00 6.93 -10.89
CA GLN A 22 -0.17 6.21 -12.15
C GLN A 22 -1.00 4.92 -11.99
N PRO A 23 -0.83 4.10 -10.93
CA PRO A 23 -1.67 2.91 -10.74
C PRO A 23 -3.16 3.19 -10.54
N LEU A 24 -3.54 4.40 -10.13
CA LEU A 24 -4.95 4.78 -9.93
C LEU A 24 -5.64 5.19 -11.24
N MET A 25 -4.87 5.61 -12.24
CA MET A 25 -5.39 6.07 -13.53
C MET A 25 -5.40 4.97 -14.59
N VAL A 26 -4.48 4.02 -14.46
CA VAL A 26 -4.34 2.91 -15.40
C VAL A 26 -5.21 1.74 -14.93
N PRO A 27 -5.97 1.08 -15.82
CA PRO A 27 -6.70 -0.12 -15.45
C PRO A 27 -5.76 -1.19 -14.88
N GLU A 28 -6.16 -1.82 -13.78
CA GLU A 28 -5.34 -2.78 -13.02
C GLU A 28 -4.78 -3.92 -13.91
N ILE A 29 -5.60 -4.43 -14.82
CA ILE A 29 -5.19 -5.48 -15.77
C ILE A 29 -4.04 -5.03 -16.68
N VAL A 30 -4.02 -3.75 -17.08
CA VAL A 30 -2.96 -3.19 -17.93
C VAL A 30 -1.66 -3.11 -17.14
N THR A 31 -1.72 -2.67 -15.88
CA THR A 31 -0.55 -2.69 -14.99
C THR A 31 -0.05 -4.11 -14.72
N ALA A 32 -0.94 -5.09 -14.52
CA ALA A 32 -0.55 -6.47 -14.28
C ALA A 32 0.18 -7.09 -15.48
N VAL A 33 -0.32 -6.87 -16.69
CA VAL A 33 0.33 -7.34 -17.93
C VAL A 33 1.69 -6.65 -18.14
N ALA A 34 1.77 -5.34 -17.89
CA ALA A 34 3.04 -4.61 -17.99
C ALA A 34 4.09 -5.14 -16.99
N LEU A 35 3.67 -5.41 -15.75
CA LEU A 35 4.53 -6.01 -14.72
C LEU A 35 4.94 -7.44 -15.05
N LEU A 36 4.07 -8.24 -15.68
CA LEU A 36 4.44 -9.57 -16.18
C LEU A 36 5.59 -9.47 -17.19
N ILE A 37 5.48 -8.59 -18.19
CA ILE A 37 6.51 -8.44 -19.22
C ILE A 37 7.83 -7.98 -18.58
N PHE A 38 7.76 -6.97 -17.71
CA PHE A 38 8.91 -6.41 -17.02
C PHE A 38 9.62 -7.42 -16.10
N PHE A 39 8.88 -8.05 -15.20
CA PHE A 39 9.45 -9.05 -14.28
C PHE A 39 9.79 -10.36 -15.00
N GLY A 40 9.11 -10.70 -16.10
CA GLY A 40 9.48 -11.82 -16.97
C GLY A 40 10.88 -11.64 -17.56
N ALA A 41 11.15 -10.46 -18.12
CA ALA A 41 12.48 -10.12 -18.63
C ALA A 41 13.55 -10.12 -17.52
N LEU A 42 13.23 -9.58 -16.34
CA LEU A 42 14.14 -9.60 -15.19
C LEU A 42 14.42 -11.01 -14.68
N LYS A 43 13.41 -11.88 -14.61
CA LYS A 43 13.58 -13.29 -14.22
C LYS A 43 14.49 -14.03 -15.20
N GLN A 44 14.38 -13.76 -16.50
CA GLN A 44 15.27 -14.32 -17.51
C GLN A 44 16.71 -13.82 -17.36
N PHE A 45 16.88 -12.52 -17.10
CA PHE A 45 18.22 -11.93 -16.95
C PHE A 45 18.94 -12.37 -15.66
N THR A 46 18.21 -12.45 -14.55
CA THR A 46 18.78 -12.77 -13.23
C THR A 46 18.79 -14.25 -12.90
N GLY A 47 17.96 -15.06 -13.55
CA GLY A 47 17.71 -16.46 -13.20
C GLY A 47 16.97 -16.66 -11.86
N TYR A 48 16.65 -15.59 -11.14
CA TYR A 48 15.94 -15.66 -9.87
C TYR A 48 14.42 -15.79 -10.13
N GLN A 49 13.74 -16.66 -9.37
CA GLN A 49 12.29 -16.83 -9.50
C GLN A 49 11.55 -16.73 -8.17
N GLY A 50 12.21 -16.24 -7.11
CA GLY A 50 11.63 -16.16 -5.77
C GLY A 50 10.54 -15.11 -5.61
N MET A 51 9.90 -15.12 -4.44
CA MET A 51 8.78 -14.24 -4.05
C MET A 51 9.15 -12.75 -4.09
N GLY A 52 10.44 -12.40 -4.13
CA GLY A 52 10.91 -11.01 -4.15
C GLY A 52 10.30 -10.17 -5.28
N TYR A 53 10.08 -10.75 -6.46
CA TYR A 53 9.43 -10.04 -7.56
C TYR A 53 7.95 -9.78 -7.31
N LEU A 54 7.27 -10.73 -6.67
CA LEU A 54 5.87 -10.55 -6.28
C LEU A 54 5.75 -9.44 -5.23
N VAL A 55 6.62 -9.45 -4.21
CA VAL A 55 6.67 -8.39 -3.18
C VAL A 55 6.97 -7.04 -3.80
N ALA A 56 7.92 -6.95 -4.74
CA ALA A 56 8.24 -5.71 -5.43
C ALA A 56 7.06 -5.19 -6.27
N ALA A 57 6.36 -6.07 -6.99
CA ALA A 57 5.18 -5.72 -7.78
C ALA A 57 4.06 -5.14 -6.89
N HIS A 58 3.71 -5.84 -5.82
CA HIS A 58 2.71 -5.38 -4.85
C HIS A 58 3.12 -4.09 -4.17
N THR A 59 4.39 -3.97 -3.78
CA THR A 59 4.91 -2.74 -3.18
C THR A 59 4.72 -1.57 -4.14
N ALA A 60 5.13 -1.70 -5.41
CA ALA A 60 4.99 -0.65 -6.41
C ALA A 60 3.53 -0.24 -6.63
N PHE A 61 2.63 -1.22 -6.73
CA PHE A 61 1.19 -0.97 -6.90
C PHE A 61 0.55 -0.31 -5.68
N CYS A 62 0.98 -0.67 -4.46
CA CYS A 62 0.41 -0.19 -3.22
C CYS A 62 0.92 1.19 -2.76
N ILE A 63 1.97 1.73 -3.41
CA ILE A 63 2.52 3.06 -3.10
C ILE A 63 1.45 4.17 -3.04
N PRO A 64 0.58 4.38 -4.06
CA PRO A 64 -0.44 5.42 -4.01
C PRO A 64 -1.41 5.27 -2.83
N PHE A 65 -1.80 4.02 -2.52
CA PHE A 65 -2.72 3.72 -1.42
C PHE A 65 -2.13 4.02 -0.05
N ALA A 66 -0.82 3.81 0.14
CA ALA A 66 -0.12 4.27 1.34
C ALA A 66 0.11 5.79 1.33
N TYR A 67 0.42 6.36 0.17
CA TYR A 67 0.79 7.77 0.00
C TYR A 67 -0.38 8.72 0.30
N LEU A 68 -1.59 8.43 -0.19
CA LEU A 68 -2.73 9.35 -0.10
C LEU A 68 -3.15 9.67 1.35
N PRO A 69 -3.34 8.70 2.27
CA PRO A 69 -3.68 9.00 3.66
C PRO A 69 -2.57 9.78 4.39
N ILE A 70 -1.31 9.45 4.11
CA ILE A 70 -0.16 10.16 4.68
C ILE A 70 -0.12 11.61 4.17
N GLN A 71 -0.36 11.83 2.88
CA GLN A 71 -0.42 13.16 2.28
C GLN A 71 -1.58 13.99 2.86
N ALA A 72 -2.76 13.40 2.99
CA ALA A 72 -3.92 14.06 3.59
C ALA A 72 -3.64 14.47 5.05
N ARG A 73 -2.99 13.59 5.83
CA ARG A 73 -2.61 13.90 7.21
C ARG A 73 -1.57 15.02 7.29
N LEU A 74 -0.58 15.01 6.40
CA LEU A 74 0.42 16.09 6.29
C LEU A 74 -0.22 17.44 5.97
N ASN A 75 -1.16 17.48 5.03
CA ASN A 75 -1.87 18.71 4.65
C ASN A 75 -2.72 19.27 5.80
N GLY A 76 -3.33 18.41 6.61
CA GLY A 76 -4.14 18.82 7.77
C GLY A 76 -3.34 19.15 9.03
N MET A 77 -2.01 19.03 9.01
CA MET A 77 -1.16 19.25 10.18
C MET A 77 -0.56 20.66 10.18
N ASP A 78 -0.86 21.40 11.25
CA ASP A 78 -0.27 22.72 11.51
C ASP A 78 1.24 22.63 11.74
N ASN A 79 1.97 23.63 11.26
CA ASN A 79 3.43 23.73 11.33
C ASN A 79 3.91 24.44 12.61
N THR A 80 3.01 25.01 13.41
CA THR A 80 3.36 25.77 14.63
C THR A 80 4.35 25.06 15.54
N LEU A 81 4.15 23.77 15.81
CA LEU A 81 5.08 22.97 16.64
C LEU A 81 6.45 22.77 15.97
N GLU A 82 6.49 22.62 14.65
CA GLU A 82 7.75 22.48 13.90
C GLU A 82 8.53 23.80 13.88
N THR A 83 7.84 24.93 13.69
CA THR A 83 8.43 26.28 13.73
C THR A 83 8.95 26.62 15.12
N ALA A 84 8.18 26.40 16.18
CA ALA A 84 8.61 26.65 17.55
C ALA A 84 9.84 25.81 17.95
N ALA A 85 9.92 24.57 17.47
CA ALA A 85 11.10 23.73 17.69
C ALA A 85 12.32 24.20 16.90
N ALA A 86 12.12 24.78 15.71
CA ALA A 86 13.20 25.40 14.93
C ALA A 86 13.73 26.68 15.60
N ASP A 87 12.85 27.47 16.22
CA ASP A 87 13.22 28.68 16.98
C ASP A 87 14.07 28.33 18.21
N LEU A 88 13.85 27.17 18.83
CA LEU A 88 14.68 26.61 19.90
C LEU A 88 15.95 25.90 19.39
N TYR A 89 16.39 26.22 18.17
CA TYR A 89 17.56 25.62 17.51
C TYR A 89 17.46 24.09 17.31
N GLY A 90 16.25 23.55 17.22
CA GLY A 90 16.01 22.15 16.91
C GLY A 90 16.51 21.79 15.51
N ARG A 91 17.33 20.74 15.40
CA ARG A 91 17.78 20.24 14.09
C ARG A 91 16.64 19.55 13.35
N SER A 92 16.61 19.63 12.01
CA SER A 92 15.52 19.06 11.18
C SER A 92 15.23 17.59 11.45
N PHE A 93 16.26 16.75 11.68
CA PHE A 93 16.06 15.34 12.02
C PHE A 93 15.42 15.14 13.41
N GLN A 94 15.75 16.00 14.38
CA GLN A 94 15.16 15.97 15.72
C GLN A 94 13.69 16.41 15.68
N ILE A 95 13.38 17.48 14.96
CA ILE A 95 12.00 17.96 14.74
C ILE A 95 11.19 16.87 14.05
N PHE A 96 11.72 16.29 12.97
CA PHE A 96 11.05 15.20 12.26
C PHE A 96 10.75 14.02 13.18
N ARG A 97 11.75 13.51 13.92
CA ARG A 97 11.58 12.31 14.74
C ARG A 97 10.69 12.52 15.97
N ARG A 98 10.72 13.71 16.59
CA ARG A 98 10.03 13.98 17.85
C ARG A 98 8.67 14.65 17.69
N ILE A 99 8.44 15.36 16.60
CA ILE A 99 7.22 16.16 16.39
C ILE A 99 6.49 15.63 15.16
N THR A 100 7.09 15.76 13.98
CA THR A 100 6.43 15.42 12.71
C THR A 100 6.02 13.94 12.66
N LEU A 101 6.94 13.02 12.93
CA LEU A 101 6.68 11.58 12.82
C LEU A 101 5.57 11.11 13.77
N PRO A 102 5.58 11.39 15.10
CA PRO A 102 4.48 11.02 15.99
C PRO A 102 3.13 11.61 15.59
N LEU A 103 3.09 12.87 15.15
CA LEU A 103 1.84 13.52 14.71
C LEU A 103 1.31 12.95 13.38
N LEU A 104 2.21 12.40 12.55
CA LEU A 104 1.90 11.70 11.31
C LEU A 104 1.56 10.21 11.51
N MET A 105 1.91 9.59 12.65
CA MET A 105 1.67 8.16 12.90
C MET A 105 0.23 7.72 12.60
N PRO A 106 -0.83 8.45 12.99
CA PRO A 106 -2.20 8.05 12.64
C PRO A 106 -2.44 7.98 11.12
N GLY A 107 -1.83 8.89 10.35
CA GLY A 107 -1.89 8.88 8.88
C GLY A 107 -1.06 7.77 8.25
N ILE A 108 0.10 7.45 8.83
CA ILE A 108 0.94 6.31 8.41
C ILE A 108 0.22 4.99 8.66
N LEU A 109 -0.42 4.83 9.82
CA LEU A 109 -1.22 3.64 10.14
C LEU A 109 -2.41 3.49 9.20
N ALA A 110 -3.12 4.59 8.89
CA ALA A 110 -4.21 4.58 7.92
C ALA A 110 -3.73 4.18 6.52
N GLY A 111 -2.60 4.74 6.06
CA GLY A 111 -1.98 4.38 4.78
C GLY A 111 -1.51 2.93 4.73
N PHE A 112 -0.90 2.44 5.81
CA PHE A 112 -0.48 1.05 5.94
C PHE A 112 -1.67 0.09 5.87
N MET A 113 -2.74 0.36 6.61
CA MET A 113 -3.95 -0.47 6.58
C MET A 113 -4.58 -0.51 5.19
N LEU A 114 -4.69 0.65 4.53
CA LEU A 114 -5.27 0.72 3.19
C LEU A 114 -4.42 -0.08 2.18
N ALA A 115 -3.11 0.14 2.16
CA ALA A 115 -2.19 -0.59 1.30
C ALA A 115 -2.19 -2.10 1.56
N PHE A 116 -2.27 -2.51 2.83
CA PHE A 116 -2.31 -3.92 3.23
C PHE A 116 -3.59 -4.60 2.74
N VAL A 117 -4.75 -3.99 2.96
CA VAL A 117 -6.04 -4.54 2.50
C VAL A 117 -6.06 -4.63 0.97
N THR A 118 -5.59 -3.59 0.27
CA THR A 118 -5.52 -3.59 -1.20
C THR A 118 -4.58 -4.69 -1.72
N SER A 119 -3.41 -4.90 -1.09
CA SER A 119 -2.49 -5.96 -1.49
C SER A 119 -3.06 -7.37 -1.27
N LEU A 120 -3.80 -7.57 -0.17
CA LEU A 120 -4.44 -8.86 0.11
C LEU A 120 -5.57 -9.20 -0.87
N ASP A 121 -6.30 -8.19 -1.35
CA ASP A 121 -7.41 -8.35 -2.28
C ASP A 121 -6.95 -8.49 -3.75
N ASP A 122 -5.68 -8.15 -4.04
CA ASP A 122 -5.14 -8.19 -5.39
C ASP A 122 -4.85 -9.64 -5.85
N VAL A 123 -5.76 -10.15 -6.68
CA VAL A 123 -5.61 -11.43 -7.37
C VAL A 123 -4.94 -11.24 -8.73
N VAL A 124 -5.17 -10.10 -9.40
CA VAL A 124 -4.77 -9.91 -10.79
C VAL A 124 -3.25 -9.77 -10.91
N ILE A 125 -2.62 -8.80 -10.24
CA ILE A 125 -1.16 -8.63 -10.31
C ILE A 125 -0.47 -9.88 -9.79
N THR A 126 -1.00 -10.49 -8.72
CA THR A 126 -0.47 -11.74 -8.20
C THR A 126 -0.50 -12.87 -9.25
N LEU A 127 -1.61 -13.04 -9.96
CA LEU A 127 -1.76 -14.10 -10.97
C LEU A 127 -0.77 -13.93 -12.13
N PHE A 128 -0.49 -12.69 -12.53
CA PHE A 128 0.41 -12.36 -13.63
C PHE A 128 1.89 -12.37 -13.23
N VAL A 129 2.24 -12.01 -11.98
CA VAL A 129 3.65 -11.88 -11.56
C VAL A 129 4.19 -13.12 -10.84
N LYS A 130 3.35 -13.92 -10.18
CA LYS A 130 3.80 -15.09 -9.41
C LYS A 130 4.55 -16.10 -10.28
N SER A 131 5.53 -16.78 -9.69
CA SER A 131 6.19 -17.93 -10.31
C SER A 131 5.49 -19.24 -9.91
N ALA A 132 5.81 -20.34 -10.59
CA ALA A 132 5.28 -21.66 -10.22
C ALA A 132 5.63 -22.00 -8.76
N GLY A 133 4.64 -22.52 -8.00
CA GLY A 133 4.79 -22.85 -6.58
C GLY A 133 4.70 -21.65 -5.62
N GLN A 134 4.38 -20.45 -6.10
CA GLN A 134 4.17 -19.24 -5.28
C GLN A 134 2.70 -18.87 -5.20
N ASP A 135 1.88 -19.80 -4.72
CA ASP A 135 0.46 -19.56 -4.58
C ASP A 135 0.18 -18.74 -3.32
N THR A 136 -0.53 -17.63 -3.51
CA THR A 136 -1.14 -16.86 -2.43
C THR A 136 -2.54 -17.37 -2.14
N LEU A 137 -3.07 -17.05 -0.97
CA LEU A 137 -4.43 -17.45 -0.59
C LEU A 137 -5.48 -17.09 -1.67
N PRO A 138 -5.52 -15.87 -2.24
CA PRO A 138 -6.51 -15.54 -3.27
C PRO A 138 -6.31 -16.31 -4.58
N THR A 139 -5.06 -16.48 -5.04
CA THR A 139 -4.82 -17.20 -6.30
C THR A 139 -5.03 -18.72 -6.16
N TYR A 140 -4.80 -19.27 -4.98
CA TYR A 140 -5.14 -20.65 -4.64
C TYR A 140 -6.66 -20.86 -4.67
N MET A 141 -7.42 -19.98 -3.99
CA MET A 141 -8.88 -20.03 -4.02
C MET A 141 -9.44 -19.90 -5.44
N LEU A 142 -8.91 -18.96 -6.24
CA LEU A 142 -9.30 -18.79 -7.64
C LEU A 142 -9.02 -20.05 -8.47
N ALA A 143 -7.87 -20.70 -8.26
CA ALA A 143 -7.52 -21.94 -8.95
C ALA A 143 -8.49 -23.08 -8.58
N GLN A 144 -8.89 -23.18 -7.31
CA GLN A 144 -9.86 -24.18 -6.86
C GLN A 144 -11.25 -23.94 -7.46
N ILE A 145 -11.75 -22.70 -7.40
CA ILE A 145 -13.06 -22.33 -7.98
C ILE A 145 -13.12 -22.68 -9.47
N ARG A 146 -12.03 -22.46 -10.23
CA ARG A 146 -11.95 -22.80 -11.66
C ARG A 146 -11.93 -24.30 -11.96
N ARG A 147 -11.45 -25.13 -11.03
CA ARG A 147 -11.39 -26.60 -11.19
C ARG A 147 -12.71 -27.23 -10.75
N SER A 148 -13.13 -26.98 -9.52
CA SER A 148 -14.35 -27.51 -8.90
C SER A 148 -14.62 -26.75 -7.60
N ILE A 149 -15.86 -26.33 -7.34
CA ILE A 149 -16.22 -25.71 -6.05
C ILE A 149 -16.28 -26.82 -4.99
N THR A 150 -15.27 -26.90 -4.13
CA THR A 150 -15.25 -27.82 -3.00
C THR A 150 -15.81 -27.14 -1.74
N THR A 151 -16.30 -27.95 -0.80
CA THR A 151 -16.73 -27.47 0.52
C THR A 151 -15.62 -26.74 1.30
N GLU A 152 -14.35 -27.06 1.02
CA GLU A 152 -13.17 -26.41 1.58
C GLU A 152 -13.07 -24.93 1.20
N VAL A 153 -13.33 -24.58 -0.07
CA VAL A 153 -13.32 -23.19 -0.54
C VAL A 153 -14.40 -22.37 0.16
N ASN A 154 -15.58 -22.94 0.35
CA ASN A 154 -16.67 -22.29 1.07
C ASN A 154 -16.30 -22.04 2.54
N ALA A 155 -15.69 -23.02 3.21
CA ALA A 155 -15.23 -22.87 4.58
C ALA A 155 -14.18 -21.74 4.73
N ILE A 156 -13.17 -21.71 3.85
CA ILE A 156 -12.14 -20.66 3.84
C ILE A 156 -12.79 -19.28 3.61
N SER A 157 -13.74 -19.20 2.67
CA SER A 157 -14.44 -17.95 2.34
C SER A 157 -15.24 -17.42 3.53
N THR A 158 -15.95 -18.30 4.26
CA THR A 158 -16.70 -17.92 5.47
C THR A 158 -15.77 -17.44 6.59
N VAL A 159 -14.65 -18.13 6.81
CA VAL A 159 -13.66 -17.73 7.84
C VAL A 159 -13.03 -16.38 7.49
N LEU A 160 -12.64 -16.18 6.23
CA LEU A 160 -12.06 -14.93 5.76
C LEU A 160 -13.06 -13.78 5.90
N LEU A 161 -14.32 -14.00 5.50
CA LEU A 161 -15.40 -13.02 5.66
C LEU A 161 -15.63 -12.68 7.13
N ALA A 162 -15.70 -13.68 8.01
CA ALA A 162 -15.86 -13.46 9.45
C ALA A 162 -14.68 -12.67 10.04
N ALA A 163 -13.45 -12.99 9.64
CA ALA A 163 -12.26 -12.27 10.07
C ALA A 163 -12.26 -10.81 9.61
N THR A 164 -12.60 -10.55 8.35
CA THR A 164 -12.71 -9.18 7.80
C THR A 164 -13.79 -8.38 8.53
N VAL A 165 -14.96 -8.96 8.77
CA VAL A 165 -16.04 -8.31 9.53
C VAL A 165 -15.60 -8.02 10.97
N LEU A 166 -14.95 -8.97 11.65
CA LEU A 166 -14.43 -8.76 13.00
C LEU A 166 -13.39 -7.64 13.06
N LEU A 167 -12.44 -7.60 12.11
CA LEU A 167 -11.44 -6.54 12.04
C LEU A 167 -12.07 -5.17 11.79
N LEU A 168 -13.07 -5.08 10.92
CA LEU A 168 -13.81 -3.84 10.67
C LEU A 168 -14.56 -3.35 11.91
N ILE A 169 -15.22 -4.26 12.64
CA ILE A 169 -15.89 -3.93 13.90
C ILE A 169 -14.86 -3.44 14.94
N LEU A 170 -13.74 -4.14 15.09
CA LEU A 170 -12.68 -3.77 16.03
C LEU A 170 -12.09 -2.40 15.70
N PHE A 171 -11.76 -2.17 14.42
CA PHE A 171 -11.28 -0.89 13.93
C PHE A 171 -12.29 0.22 14.20
N PHE A 172 -13.58 -0.01 13.89
CA PHE A 172 -14.62 0.98 14.15
C PHE A 172 -14.73 1.31 15.64
N ILE A 173 -14.70 0.32 16.53
CA ILE A 173 -14.74 0.53 17.98
C ILE A 173 -13.52 1.31 18.48
N LEU A 174 -12.31 0.95 18.03
CA LEU A 174 -11.05 1.61 18.43
C LEU A 174 -10.94 3.04 17.89
N THR A 175 -11.47 3.30 16.70
CA THR A 175 -11.40 4.61 16.05
C THR A 175 -12.56 5.53 16.42
N LYS A 176 -13.60 5.00 17.07
CA LYS A 176 -14.71 5.79 17.62
C LYS A 176 -14.20 6.63 18.79
N LYS A 177 -13.66 7.80 18.46
CA LYS A 177 -13.30 8.84 19.43
C LYS A 177 -14.54 9.16 20.25
N LYS A 178 -14.43 9.00 21.57
CA LYS A 178 -15.42 9.50 22.53
C LYS A 178 -15.48 11.02 22.32
N ASN A 179 -16.55 11.49 21.68
CA ASN A 179 -16.85 12.92 21.54
C ASN A 179 -16.85 13.59 22.91
#